data_AF-A0A821RMN2-F1
#
_entry.id   AF-A0A821RMN2-F1
#
_cell.length_a   1.000
_cell.length_b   1.000
_cell.length_c   1.000
_cell.angle_alpha   90.00
_cell.angle_beta   90.00
_cell.angle_gamma   90.00
#
_symmetry.space_group_name_H-M   'P 1'
#
loop_
_entity.id
_entity.type
_entity.pdbx_description
1 polymer ?
#
loop_
_entity_poly.entity_id
_entity_poly.type
_entity_poly.pdbx_seq_one_letter_code
_entity_poly.pdbx_strand_id
1 'polypeptide(L)'
;VVFRLEWTFDAYVNIKNAQQGQYNVNNTYLIGGNVQLASSIPLVSIFTAPLMKTAMDSSSQSSSNVQLDTEQQGLYSYSFHNDYTLQGLSTIRMPFVNIHPTYKFYYEASSSIETGQYQGVFMRMYDLTPDSFMPAGVLTIRQNGTLLGQANLPDIPSNYTQTISLGQNNDIRYVVNGNMTSSILSNNIVTMQTFYLIISITNYQDKAIQAKLQLYGAIQTILNSSTCQSAMINGNYLIIVANLTSGQKQQCTAKVTLKYT
;
A
#
# COMPACT_ATOMS: atom_id res chain seq x y z
N VAL A 1 -20.60 -21.59 5.67
CA VAL A 1 -19.96 -20.77 6.73
C VAL A 1 -19.40 -19.54 6.05
N VAL A 2 -20.02 -18.37 6.24
CA VAL A 2 -19.51 -17.09 5.73
C VAL A 2 -18.56 -16.55 6.79
N PHE A 3 -17.27 -16.70 6.58
CA PHE A 3 -16.28 -16.01 7.42
C PHE A 3 -16.33 -14.53 7.06
N ARG A 4 -16.99 -13.71 7.87
CA ARG A 4 -16.69 -12.27 7.89
C ARG A 4 -15.28 -12.15 8.45
N LEU A 5 -14.33 -11.78 7.60
CA LEU A 5 -13.09 -11.21 8.10
C LEU A 5 -13.47 -9.84 8.66
N GLU A 6 -13.56 -9.74 9.98
CA GLU A 6 -13.62 -8.46 10.67
C GLU A 6 -12.21 -7.91 10.71
N TRP A 7 -11.98 -6.83 9.97
CA TRP A 7 -10.72 -6.11 10.00
C TRP A 7 -10.92 -4.93 10.92
N THR A 8 -10.09 -4.83 11.97
CA THR A 8 -10.05 -3.68 12.86
C THR A 8 -8.88 -2.79 12.44
N PHE A 9 -9.13 -1.47 12.44
CA PHE A 9 -8.08 -0.48 12.29
C PHE A 9 -7.86 0.18 13.63
N ASP A 10 -6.67 0.00 14.19
CA ASP A 10 -6.30 0.56 15.48
C ASP A 10 -5.06 1.43 15.30
N ALA A 11 -5.19 2.73 15.60
CA ALA A 11 -4.09 3.67 15.55
C ALA A 11 -3.59 3.99 16.96
N TYR A 12 -2.27 3.93 17.15
CA TYR A 12 -1.64 4.17 18.43
C TYR A 12 -0.47 5.15 18.32
N VAL A 13 -0.22 5.86 19.41
CA VAL A 13 1.00 6.61 19.66
C VAL A 13 1.80 5.91 20.77
N ASN A 14 3.11 5.86 20.62
CA ASN A 14 4.00 5.40 21.68
C ASN A 14 4.71 6.62 22.29
N ILE A 15 4.53 6.84 23.60
CA ILE A 15 5.19 7.91 24.35
C ILE A 15 6.25 7.28 25.24
N LYS A 16 7.51 7.67 25.05
CA LYS A 16 8.66 7.09 25.75
C LYS A 16 9.23 8.06 26.77
N ASN A 17 9.39 7.59 28.01
CA ASN A 17 10.22 8.25 29.01
C ASN A 17 11.60 7.59 29.02
N ALA A 18 12.60 8.28 28.48
CA ALA A 18 13.98 7.79 28.44
C ALA A 18 14.78 8.08 29.73
N GLN A 19 14.17 8.73 30.73
CA GLN A 19 14.82 9.07 31.99
C GLN A 19 14.52 8.04 33.08
N GLN A 20 15.30 8.02 34.16
CA GLN A 20 15.06 7.13 35.31
C GLN A 20 13.94 7.62 36.23
N GLY A 21 13.65 8.93 36.22
CA GLY A 21 12.59 9.52 37.04
C GLY A 21 11.19 9.28 36.46
N GLN A 22 10.19 9.29 37.34
CA GLN A 22 8.78 9.25 36.96
C GLN A 22 8.27 10.65 36.59
N TYR A 23 7.37 10.74 35.60
CA TYR A 23 6.63 11.95 35.26
C TYR A 23 5.13 11.77 35.42
N ASN A 24 4.49 12.70 36.11
CA ASN A 24 3.04 12.83 36.12
C ASN A 24 2.65 13.81 35.03
N VAL A 25 1.85 13.33 34.06
CA VAL A 25 1.43 14.11 32.91
C VAL A 25 -0.05 14.42 33.09
N ASN A 26 -0.36 15.71 33.23
CA ASN A 26 -1.74 16.18 33.42
C ASN A 26 -2.37 16.66 32.11
N ASN A 27 -1.55 16.90 31.09
CA ASN A 27 -2.02 17.30 29.77
C ASN A 27 -0.98 16.92 28.72
N THR A 28 -1.43 16.37 27.60
CA THR A 28 -0.54 15.99 26.49
C THR A 28 -1.02 16.61 25.21
N TYR A 29 -0.10 17.28 24.52
CA TYR A 29 -0.30 17.75 23.18
C TYR A 29 0.64 16.98 22.26
N LEU A 30 0.08 16.27 21.29
CA LEU A 30 0.84 15.73 20.17
C LEU A 30 0.75 16.70 19.03
N ILE A 31 1.90 17.01 18.44
CA ILE A 31 1.99 17.83 17.25
C ILE A 31 2.61 16.96 16.17
N GLY A 32 1.86 16.72 15.10
CA GLY A 32 2.29 15.99 13.92
C GLY A 32 2.22 16.89 12.69
N GLY A 33 2.84 16.48 11.60
CA GLY A 33 2.86 17.25 10.35
C GLY A 33 4.24 17.38 9.74
N ASN A 34 4.29 17.69 8.46
CA ASN A 34 5.53 17.83 7.71
C ASN A 34 5.89 19.30 7.55
N VAL A 35 6.58 19.87 8.54
CA VAL A 35 7.12 21.23 8.44
C VAL A 35 8.54 21.15 7.94
N GLN A 36 8.75 21.56 6.69
CA GLN A 36 10.09 21.85 6.19
C GLN A 36 10.55 23.16 6.82
N LEU A 37 11.24 23.05 7.95
CA LEU A 37 12.00 24.17 8.50
C LEU A 37 13.08 24.52 7.48
N ALA A 38 13.07 25.76 6.98
CA ALA A 38 14.11 26.25 6.09
C ALA A 38 15.48 25.94 6.70
N SER A 39 16.30 25.20 5.96
CA SER A 39 17.55 24.62 6.44
C SER A 39 18.59 25.71 6.67
N SER A 40 18.72 26.17 7.92
CA SER A 40 19.98 26.68 8.49
C SER A 40 19.82 26.97 9.98
N ILE A 41 19.78 25.93 10.82
CA ILE A 41 20.23 26.04 12.20
C ILE A 41 21.15 24.85 12.44
N PRO A 42 22.44 25.05 12.78
CA PRO A 42 23.33 23.95 13.08
C PRO A 42 22.83 23.24 14.34
N LEU A 43 22.35 22.00 14.16
CA LEU A 43 22.06 21.09 15.27
C LEU A 43 23.40 20.74 15.93
N VAL A 44 23.65 21.31 17.11
CA VAL A 44 24.67 20.81 18.03
C VAL A 44 24.18 19.43 18.48
N SER A 45 24.83 18.40 17.94
CA SER A 45 24.70 17.02 18.41
C SER A 45 25.14 16.95 19.87
N ILE A 46 24.21 16.65 20.76
CA ILE A 46 24.50 16.20 22.12
C ILE A 46 23.65 14.96 22.38
N PHE A 47 24.28 13.93 22.94
CA PHE A 47 23.76 12.64 23.37
C PHE A 47 23.92 11.45 22.41
N THR A 48 25.12 10.88 22.45
CA THR A 48 25.33 9.42 22.46
C THR A 48 24.96 8.82 23.82
N ALA A 49 24.11 7.78 23.83
CA ALA A 49 24.08 6.77 24.88
C ALA A 49 23.57 5.41 24.33
N PRO A 50 24.06 4.26 24.86
CA PRO A 50 24.07 2.98 24.16
C PRO A 50 22.91 2.02 24.48
N LEU A 51 22.77 1.03 23.59
CA LEU A 51 22.22 -0.34 23.67
C LEU A 51 20.94 -0.67 24.47
N MET A 52 20.08 -1.40 23.73
CA MET A 52 18.80 -2.01 24.07
C MET A 52 18.69 -2.66 25.45
N LYS A 53 17.56 -2.39 26.12
CA LYS A 53 16.86 -3.34 26.98
C LYS A 53 15.37 -3.27 26.64
N THR A 54 14.78 -4.42 26.35
CA THR A 54 13.37 -4.61 26.04
C THR A 54 12.49 -4.06 27.17
N ALA A 55 11.65 -3.08 26.85
CA ALA A 55 10.65 -2.54 27.76
C ALA A 55 9.42 -3.47 27.81
N MET A 56 8.97 -3.78 29.03
CA MET A 56 7.68 -4.41 29.29
C MET A 56 6.55 -3.49 28.79
N ASP A 57 5.70 -4.02 27.92
CA ASP A 57 4.46 -3.38 27.46
C ASP A 57 3.47 -3.40 28.65
N SER A 58 3.29 -2.27 29.33
CA SER A 58 2.26 -2.12 30.37
C SER A 58 0.90 -1.91 29.69
N SER A 59 -0.02 -2.84 29.95
CA SER A 59 -1.29 -2.98 29.26
C SER A 59 -2.29 -1.85 29.51
N SER A 60 -2.88 -1.40 28.39
CA SER A 60 -4.26 -0.95 28.18
C SER A 60 -4.90 -0.06 29.26
N GLN A 61 -4.83 1.26 29.05
CA GLN A 61 -5.77 2.20 29.64
C GLN A 61 -6.85 2.55 28.60
N SER A 62 -8.10 2.37 28.98
CA SER A 62 -9.31 2.47 28.16
C SER A 62 -9.62 3.90 27.71
N SER A 63 -10.01 4.01 26.44
CA SER A 63 -10.67 5.14 25.76
C SER A 63 -10.15 6.54 26.12
N SER A 64 -9.00 6.92 25.57
CA SER A 64 -8.65 8.33 25.40
C SER A 64 -9.39 8.90 24.19
N ASN A 65 -10.28 9.86 24.41
CA ASN A 65 -10.88 10.67 23.34
C ASN A 65 -9.82 11.64 22.82
N VAL A 66 -8.96 11.15 21.94
CA VAL A 66 -8.03 12.01 21.21
C VAL A 66 -8.80 12.69 20.10
N GLN A 67 -8.83 14.01 20.15
CA GLN A 67 -9.46 14.84 19.13
C GLN A 67 -8.39 15.67 18.43
N LEU A 68 -8.57 15.85 17.13
CA LEU A 68 -7.85 16.88 16.39
C LEU A 68 -8.30 18.23 16.95
N ASP A 69 -7.36 18.99 17.50
CA ASP A 69 -7.61 20.26 18.17
C ASP A 69 -7.46 21.42 17.18
N THR A 70 -6.33 21.50 16.48
CA THR A 70 -6.10 22.50 15.43
C THR A 70 -5.32 21.94 14.24
N GLU A 71 -5.59 22.49 13.06
CA GLU A 71 -4.77 22.34 11.86
C GLU A 71 -4.22 23.72 11.48
N GLN A 72 -2.91 23.82 11.25
CA GLN A 72 -2.26 25.05 10.81
C GLN A 72 -1.16 24.75 9.79
N GLN A 73 -1.44 24.99 8.51
CA GLN A 73 -0.47 24.84 7.41
C GLN A 73 0.20 23.45 7.37
N GLY A 74 -0.58 22.39 7.62
CA GLY A 74 -0.07 21.02 7.64
C GLY A 74 0.60 20.59 8.96
N LEU A 75 0.53 21.41 10.01
CA LEU A 75 0.69 20.97 11.39
C LEU A 75 -0.66 20.59 11.99
N TYR A 76 -0.70 19.47 12.68
CA TYR A 76 -1.90 18.92 13.32
C TYR A 76 -1.62 18.78 14.82
N SER A 77 -2.45 19.40 15.66
CA SER A 77 -2.38 19.23 17.11
C SER A 77 -3.46 18.28 17.61
N TYR A 78 -3.10 17.42 18.57
CA TYR A 78 -4.00 16.48 19.22
C TYR A 78 -3.82 16.58 20.73
N SER A 79 -4.90 16.85 21.45
CA SER A 79 -4.88 16.97 22.91
C SER A 79 -5.40 15.70 23.59
N PHE A 80 -4.72 15.27 24.65
CA PHE A 80 -5.15 14.18 25.53
C PHE A 80 -5.40 14.75 26.92
N HIS A 81 -6.66 14.64 27.37
CA HIS A 81 -7.13 15.24 28.63
C HIS A 81 -7.17 14.25 29.80
N ASN A 82 -6.50 13.10 29.67
CA ASN A 82 -6.45 12.10 30.73
C ASN A 82 -5.10 12.17 31.44
N ASP A 83 -5.12 12.24 32.77
CA ASP A 83 -3.91 12.15 33.57
C ASP A 83 -3.29 10.76 33.47
N TYR A 84 -1.98 10.69 33.29
CA TYR A 84 -1.24 9.44 33.32
C TYR A 84 0.17 9.61 33.87
N THR A 85 0.76 8.49 34.27
CA THR A 85 2.10 8.44 34.84
C THR A 85 3.04 7.72 33.87
N LEU A 86 4.12 8.39 33.47
CA LEU A 86 5.22 7.78 32.74
C LEU A 86 6.30 7.34 33.72
N GLN A 87 6.41 6.03 33.92
CA GLN A 87 7.47 5.44 34.73
C GLN A 87 8.84 5.68 34.08
N GLY A 88 9.90 5.66 34.89
CA GLY A 88 11.27 5.76 34.38
C GLY A 88 11.58 4.63 33.38
N LEU A 89 12.27 4.95 32.29
CA LEU A 89 12.67 4.00 31.24
C LEU A 89 11.50 3.21 30.62
N SER A 90 10.29 3.80 30.59
CA SER A 90 9.08 3.13 30.12
C SER A 90 8.59 3.67 28.77
N THR A 91 7.70 2.93 28.13
CA THR A 91 6.92 3.37 26.97
C THR A 91 5.47 3.05 27.24
N ILE A 92 4.60 4.05 27.08
CA ILE A 92 3.16 3.85 27.13
C ILE A 92 2.61 3.92 25.71
N ARG A 93 1.69 3.01 25.39
CA ARG A 93 0.95 3.00 24.13
C ARG A 93 -0.45 3.54 24.38
N MET A 94 -0.84 4.57 23.63
CA MET A 94 -2.16 5.19 23.75
C MET A 94 -2.89 5.13 22.41
N PRO A 95 -4.22 4.91 22.40
CA PRO A 95 -5.05 5.12 21.21
C PRO A 95 -4.84 6.55 20.69
N PHE A 96 -4.70 6.72 19.38
CA PHE A 96 -4.34 8.02 18.78
C PHE A 96 -5.45 8.63 17.95
N VAL A 97 -6.00 7.91 16.97
CA VAL A 97 -7.06 8.42 16.10
C VAL A 97 -8.11 7.34 15.90
N ASN A 98 -9.37 7.72 16.00
CA ASN A 98 -10.49 6.83 15.73
C ASN A 98 -10.93 7.01 14.27
N ILE A 99 -10.35 6.21 13.37
CA ILE A 99 -10.57 6.29 11.92
C ILE A 99 -11.11 4.94 11.46
N HIS A 100 -12.09 4.95 10.57
CA HIS A 100 -12.67 3.74 10.00
C HIS A 100 -12.40 3.70 8.50
N PRO A 101 -11.17 3.34 8.08
CA PRO A 101 -10.86 3.31 6.67
C PRO A 101 -11.55 2.15 5.98
N THR A 102 -12.11 2.43 4.82
CA THR A 102 -12.50 1.39 3.86
C THR A 102 -11.26 0.93 3.11
N TYR A 103 -11.21 -0.34 2.72
CA TYR A 103 -10.09 -0.83 1.95
C TYR A 103 -10.53 -1.84 0.89
N LYS A 104 -9.72 -1.96 -0.16
CA LYS A 104 -9.84 -2.98 -1.20
C LYS A 104 -8.50 -3.68 -1.37
N PHE A 105 -8.49 -4.99 -1.12
CA PHE A 105 -7.33 -5.84 -1.35
C PHE A 105 -7.39 -6.47 -2.75
N TYR A 106 -6.27 -6.42 -3.48
CA TYR A 106 -6.14 -7.10 -4.77
C TYR A 106 -4.66 -7.38 -5.09
N TYR A 107 -4.42 -8.20 -6.10
CA TYR A 107 -3.08 -8.49 -6.61
C TYR A 107 -2.79 -7.68 -7.86
N GLU A 108 -1.58 -7.13 -7.98
CA GLU A 108 -1.18 -6.36 -9.16
C GLU A 108 0.19 -6.78 -9.69
N ALA A 109 0.31 -6.89 -11.00
CA ALA A 109 1.59 -7.06 -11.67
C ALA A 109 1.65 -6.15 -12.89
N SER A 110 2.84 -5.66 -13.22
CA SER A 110 3.11 -4.92 -14.44
C SER A 110 4.24 -5.57 -15.23
N SER A 111 4.15 -5.50 -16.55
CA SER A 111 5.18 -6.02 -17.46
C SER A 111 5.12 -5.31 -18.81
N SER A 112 6.18 -5.37 -19.59
CA SER A 112 6.22 -4.85 -20.95
C SER A 112 5.58 -5.84 -21.93
N ILE A 113 5.06 -5.33 -23.05
CA ILE A 113 4.62 -6.13 -24.19
C ILE A 113 5.84 -6.37 -25.09
N GLU A 114 6.31 -7.61 -25.12
CA GLU A 114 7.51 -7.99 -25.86
C GLU A 114 7.31 -9.32 -26.60
N THR A 115 8.22 -9.62 -27.54
CA THR A 115 8.27 -10.93 -28.18
C THR A 115 8.94 -11.96 -27.28
N GLY A 116 8.41 -13.18 -27.25
CA GLY A 116 8.93 -14.28 -26.46
C GLY A 116 8.08 -14.58 -25.22
N GLN A 117 8.60 -15.44 -24.36
CA GLN A 117 7.98 -15.81 -23.10
C GLN A 117 8.55 -14.98 -21.95
N TYR A 118 7.69 -14.41 -21.13
CA TYR A 118 8.05 -13.72 -19.91
C TYR A 118 7.05 -14.04 -18.80
N GLN A 119 7.52 -13.96 -17.56
CA GLN A 119 6.75 -14.38 -16.40
C GLN A 119 7.11 -13.55 -15.17
N GLY A 120 6.20 -13.53 -14.20
CA GLY A 120 6.43 -12.85 -12.94
C GLY A 120 5.43 -13.24 -11.87
N VAL A 121 5.56 -12.58 -10.73
CA VAL A 121 4.70 -12.75 -9.55
C VAL A 121 3.93 -11.46 -9.30
N PHE A 122 2.76 -11.56 -8.68
CA PHE A 122 1.96 -10.38 -8.35
C PHE A 122 2.39 -9.78 -7.01
N MET A 123 2.20 -8.47 -6.88
CA MET A 123 2.31 -7.73 -5.64
C MET A 123 0.97 -7.72 -4.91
N ARG A 124 1.02 -7.70 -3.57
CA ARG A 124 -0.14 -7.46 -2.71
C ARG A 124 -0.42 -5.97 -2.67
N MET A 125 -1.59 -5.56 -3.13
CA MET A 125 -2.02 -4.16 -3.17
C MET A 125 -3.22 -3.94 -2.26
N TYR A 126 -3.24 -2.80 -1.57
CA TYR A 126 -4.35 -2.34 -0.77
C TYR A 126 -4.67 -0.91 -1.18
N ASP A 127 -5.89 -0.68 -1.66
CA ASP A 127 -6.43 0.68 -1.74
C ASP A 127 -7.08 1.00 -0.40
N LEU A 128 -6.60 2.05 0.26
CA LEU A 128 -7.06 2.48 1.58
C LEU A 128 -7.73 3.85 1.44
N THR A 129 -8.96 4.00 1.92
CA THR A 129 -9.71 5.26 1.88
C THR A 129 -10.26 5.56 3.26
N PRO A 130 -9.66 6.50 4.01
CA PRO A 130 -10.12 6.84 5.35
C PRO A 130 -11.39 7.70 5.31
N ASP A 131 -12.25 7.54 6.30
CA ASP A 131 -13.45 8.35 6.52
C ASP A 131 -13.12 9.77 7.03
N SER A 132 -11.97 9.92 7.66
CA SER A 132 -11.45 11.16 8.24
C SER A 132 -9.97 11.35 7.86
N PHE A 133 -9.37 12.47 8.26
CA PHE A 133 -7.94 12.70 8.02
C PHE A 133 -7.10 11.62 8.73
N MET A 134 -6.24 10.94 7.98
CA MET A 134 -5.34 9.92 8.53
C MET A 134 -3.90 10.43 8.51
N PRO A 135 -3.27 10.61 9.69
CA PRO A 135 -1.90 11.11 9.78
C PRO A 135 -0.89 10.08 9.26
N ALA A 136 0.25 10.60 8.78
CA ALA A 136 1.39 9.80 8.35
C ALA A 136 1.88 8.85 9.46
N GLY A 137 2.33 7.67 9.07
CA GLY A 137 2.79 6.66 10.03
C GLY A 137 3.16 5.34 9.40
N VAL A 138 3.42 4.32 10.23
CA VAL A 138 3.71 2.97 9.77
C VAL A 138 2.45 2.12 9.89
N LEU A 139 1.91 1.67 8.75
CA LEU A 139 0.83 0.69 8.71
C LEU A 139 1.41 -0.71 8.87
N THR A 140 0.90 -1.45 9.85
CA THR A 140 1.21 -2.88 10.02
C THR A 140 -0.01 -3.70 9.64
N ILE A 141 0.10 -4.52 8.60
CA ILE A 141 -1.01 -5.38 8.14
C ILE A 141 -0.80 -6.78 8.67
N ARG A 142 -1.82 -7.31 9.36
CA ARG A 142 -1.87 -8.68 9.86
C ARG A 142 -3.07 -9.40 9.26
N GLN A 143 -2.92 -10.69 8.97
CA GLN A 143 -4.02 -11.57 8.56
C GLN A 143 -4.04 -12.77 9.49
N ASN A 144 -5.17 -13.01 10.16
CA ASN A 144 -5.33 -14.08 11.16
C ASN A 144 -4.25 -14.04 12.25
N GLY A 145 -3.88 -12.84 12.72
CA GLY A 145 -2.84 -12.62 13.72
C GLY A 145 -1.40 -12.64 13.19
N THR A 146 -1.17 -13.16 11.98
CA THR A 146 0.17 -13.23 11.36
C THR A 146 0.52 -11.93 10.66
N LEU A 147 1.74 -11.44 10.85
CA LEU A 147 2.28 -10.28 10.13
C LEU A 147 2.39 -10.59 8.63
N LEU A 148 1.68 -9.80 7.80
CA LEU A 148 1.80 -9.88 6.34
C LEU A 148 2.82 -8.88 5.79
N GLY A 149 2.92 -7.70 6.38
CA GLY A 149 3.82 -6.67 5.91
C GLY A 149 3.62 -5.34 6.63
N GLN A 150 4.49 -4.40 6.30
CA GLN A 150 4.45 -3.03 6.77
C GLN A 150 4.62 -2.06 5.61
N ALA A 151 4.02 -0.89 5.73
CA ALA A 151 4.16 0.19 4.76
C ALA A 151 4.22 1.55 5.48
N ASN A 152 4.99 2.48 4.94
CA ASN A 152 4.95 3.87 5.37
C ASN A 152 3.80 4.57 4.65
N LEU A 153 2.97 5.26 5.43
CA LEU A 153 1.86 6.04 4.96
C LEU A 153 2.21 7.53 5.01
N PRO A 154 1.88 8.30 3.96
CA PRO A 154 1.83 9.74 4.05
C PRO A 154 0.59 10.20 4.84
N ASP A 155 0.47 11.50 5.05
CA ASP A 155 -0.80 12.10 5.45
C ASP A 155 -1.84 11.87 4.34
N ILE A 156 -3.02 11.36 4.71
CA ILE A 156 -4.06 10.98 3.77
C ILE A 156 -5.35 11.76 4.11
N PRO A 157 -5.82 12.62 3.20
CA PRO A 157 -7.08 13.32 3.39
C PRO A 157 -8.27 12.37 3.51
N SER A 158 -9.33 12.83 4.18
CA SER A 158 -10.61 12.13 4.20
C SER A 158 -11.10 11.88 2.77
N ASN A 159 -11.63 10.67 2.53
CA ASN A 159 -12.15 10.21 1.25
C ASN A 159 -11.12 10.18 0.10
N TYR A 160 -9.82 10.26 0.39
CA TYR A 160 -8.77 10.08 -0.60
C TYR A 160 -8.24 8.65 -0.57
N THR A 161 -8.23 7.98 -1.72
CA THR A 161 -7.71 6.62 -1.84
C THR A 161 -6.19 6.61 -1.98
N GLN A 162 -5.50 6.06 -0.97
CA GLN A 162 -4.07 5.75 -1.04
C GLN A 162 -3.87 4.28 -1.40
N THR A 163 -3.13 4.01 -2.47
CA THR A 163 -2.69 2.67 -2.82
C THR A 163 -1.38 2.31 -2.09
N ILE A 164 -1.34 1.12 -1.50
CA ILE A 164 -0.24 0.61 -0.69
C ILE A 164 0.20 -0.74 -1.26
N SER A 165 1.52 -0.94 -1.40
CA SER A 165 2.10 -2.23 -1.77
C SER A 165 2.73 -2.91 -0.56
N LEU A 166 2.43 -4.19 -0.34
CA LEU A 166 3.11 -5.05 0.64
C LEU A 166 4.10 -6.02 -0.01
N GLY A 167 4.53 -5.73 -1.23
CA GLY A 167 5.49 -6.56 -1.96
C GLY A 167 4.90 -7.83 -2.56
N GLN A 168 5.79 -8.69 -3.04
CA GLN A 168 5.46 -9.82 -3.92
C GLN A 168 4.82 -11.01 -3.20
N ASN A 169 3.97 -11.73 -3.93
CA ASN A 169 3.34 -12.97 -3.52
C ASN A 169 3.65 -14.07 -4.54
N ASN A 170 4.47 -15.04 -4.13
CA ASN A 170 4.96 -16.10 -5.00
C ASN A 170 3.90 -17.13 -5.40
N ASP A 171 2.73 -17.11 -4.77
CA ASP A 171 1.63 -18.03 -5.03
C ASP A 171 0.71 -17.51 -6.13
N ILE A 172 0.86 -16.25 -6.55
CA ILE A 172 0.11 -15.70 -7.67
C ILE A 172 1.08 -15.35 -8.79
N ARG A 173 0.96 -16.03 -9.93
CA ARG A 173 1.93 -15.93 -11.03
C ARG A 173 1.25 -15.59 -12.34
N TYR A 174 1.98 -14.91 -13.21
CA TYR A 174 1.59 -14.77 -14.61
C TYR A 174 2.68 -15.30 -15.54
N VAL A 175 2.25 -15.74 -16.72
CA VAL A 175 3.09 -16.05 -17.87
C VAL A 175 2.44 -15.42 -19.08
N VAL A 176 3.21 -14.70 -19.87
CA VAL A 176 2.79 -14.14 -21.16
C VAL A 176 3.72 -14.66 -22.24
N ASN A 177 3.13 -15.16 -23.33
CA ASN A 177 3.85 -15.47 -24.56
C ASN A 177 3.40 -14.46 -25.62
N GLY A 178 4.31 -13.57 -26.00
CA GLY A 178 4.06 -12.57 -27.04
C GLY A 178 4.66 -12.99 -28.38
N ASN A 179 3.88 -12.89 -29.45
CA ASN A 179 4.35 -13.08 -30.81
C ASN A 179 4.04 -11.82 -31.63
N MET A 180 5.06 -11.20 -32.21
CA MET A 180 4.86 -10.05 -33.10
C MET A 180 4.34 -10.54 -34.44
N THR A 181 3.13 -10.13 -34.78
CA THR A 181 2.41 -10.53 -36.00
C THR A 181 2.57 -9.54 -37.15
N SER A 182 2.90 -8.27 -36.85
CA SER A 182 3.09 -7.24 -37.85
C SER A 182 3.93 -6.08 -37.30
N SER A 183 4.68 -5.42 -38.16
CA SER A 183 5.42 -4.19 -37.89
C SER A 183 5.25 -3.26 -39.09
N ILE A 184 4.85 -2.02 -38.84
CA ILE A 184 4.69 -0.98 -39.86
C ILE A 184 5.78 0.06 -39.64
N LEU A 185 6.52 0.35 -40.71
CA LEU A 185 7.54 1.39 -40.73
C LEU A 185 7.07 2.57 -41.57
N SER A 186 7.44 3.78 -41.14
CA SER A 186 7.37 5.01 -41.92
C SER A 186 8.74 5.67 -41.87
N ASN A 187 9.33 5.97 -43.03
CA ASN A 187 10.68 6.56 -43.12
C ASN A 187 11.74 5.77 -42.30
N ASN A 188 11.68 4.44 -42.34
CA ASN A 188 12.55 3.54 -41.58
C ASN A 188 12.41 3.62 -40.04
N ILE A 189 11.36 4.27 -39.54
CA ILE A 189 11.01 4.33 -38.11
C ILE A 189 9.78 3.45 -37.88
N VAL A 190 9.81 2.61 -36.84
CA VAL A 190 8.66 1.79 -36.45
C VAL A 190 7.56 2.69 -35.91
N THR A 191 6.41 2.74 -36.59
CA THR A 191 5.26 3.54 -36.17
C THR A 191 4.21 2.68 -35.47
N MET A 192 4.07 1.42 -35.88
CA MET A 192 3.15 0.46 -35.26
C MET A 192 3.71 -0.95 -35.20
N GLN A 193 3.40 -1.67 -34.12
CA GLN A 193 3.66 -3.11 -33.99
C GLN A 193 2.43 -3.82 -33.46
N THR A 194 2.10 -4.98 -34.02
CA THR A 194 0.95 -5.77 -33.58
C THR A 194 1.40 -7.08 -32.98
N PHE A 195 0.98 -7.35 -31.76
CA PHE A 195 1.30 -8.55 -30.99
C PHE A 195 0.07 -9.44 -30.83
N TYR A 196 0.30 -10.74 -30.88
CA TYR A 196 -0.61 -11.75 -30.39
C TYR A 196 -0.07 -12.31 -29.08
N LEU A 197 -0.83 -12.12 -28.00
CA LEU A 197 -0.45 -12.46 -26.64
C LEU A 197 -1.25 -13.67 -26.18
N ILE A 198 -0.57 -14.66 -25.60
CA ILE A 198 -1.19 -15.74 -24.81
C ILE A 198 -0.84 -15.48 -23.35
N ILE A 199 -1.85 -15.17 -22.54
CA ILE A 199 -1.71 -14.72 -21.16
C ILE A 199 -2.26 -15.81 -20.26
N SER A 200 -1.50 -16.19 -19.24
CA SER A 200 -1.90 -17.12 -18.19
C SER A 200 -1.70 -16.50 -16.82
N ILE A 201 -2.72 -16.51 -15.97
CA ILE A 201 -2.65 -16.10 -14.56
C ILE A 201 -3.06 -17.29 -13.71
N THR A 202 -2.24 -17.66 -12.74
CA THR A 202 -2.46 -18.83 -11.89
C THR A 202 -2.50 -18.42 -10.42
N ASN A 203 -3.50 -18.93 -9.69
CA ASN A 203 -3.64 -18.80 -8.26
C ASN A 203 -3.29 -20.11 -7.55
N TYR A 204 -2.19 -20.13 -6.79
CA TYR A 204 -1.79 -21.26 -5.95
C TYR A 204 -2.23 -21.12 -4.49
N GLN A 205 -2.98 -20.07 -4.14
CA GLN A 205 -3.54 -19.91 -2.79
C GLN A 205 -4.77 -20.76 -2.58
N ASP A 206 -5.07 -20.98 -1.30
CA ASP A 206 -6.26 -21.67 -0.78
C ASP A 206 -7.54 -20.82 -0.84
N LYS A 207 -7.44 -19.55 -1.25
CA LYS A 207 -8.56 -18.59 -1.31
C LYS A 207 -8.76 -18.01 -2.71
N ALA A 208 -9.98 -17.53 -2.94
CA ALA A 208 -10.29 -16.76 -4.14
C ALA A 208 -9.61 -15.38 -4.11
N ILE A 209 -9.20 -14.89 -5.29
CA ILE A 209 -8.46 -13.65 -5.44
C ILE A 209 -8.96 -12.81 -6.62
N GLN A 210 -8.65 -11.53 -6.59
CA GLN A 210 -8.70 -10.63 -7.74
C GLN A 210 -7.26 -10.24 -8.12
N ALA A 211 -6.88 -10.46 -9.37
CA ALA A 211 -5.56 -10.15 -9.91
C ALA A 211 -5.67 -9.20 -11.12
N LYS A 212 -4.86 -8.15 -11.14
CA LYS A 212 -4.78 -7.12 -12.19
C LYS A 212 -3.39 -7.16 -12.84
N LEU A 213 -3.30 -7.62 -14.08
CA LEU A 213 -2.07 -7.60 -14.87
C LEU A 213 -2.11 -6.40 -15.81
N GLN A 214 -1.11 -5.53 -15.73
CA GLN A 214 -0.93 -4.39 -16.61
C GLN A 214 0.23 -4.65 -17.57
N LEU A 215 -0.07 -4.72 -18.86
CA LEU A 215 0.94 -4.84 -19.91
C LEU A 215 1.11 -3.50 -20.60
N TYR A 216 2.30 -2.89 -20.48
CA TYR A 216 2.61 -1.62 -21.12
C TYR A 216 3.45 -1.83 -22.38
N GLY A 217 3.29 -0.93 -23.34
CA GLY A 217 4.04 -0.99 -24.59
C GLY A 217 4.51 0.39 -25.02
N ALA A 218 3.83 0.95 -26.01
CA ALA A 218 4.17 2.23 -26.63
C ALA A 218 3.36 3.40 -26.05
N ILE A 219 3.36 4.55 -26.73
CA ILE A 219 2.60 5.74 -26.36
C ILE A 219 1.09 5.44 -26.31
N GLN A 220 0.61 4.64 -27.26
CA GLN A 220 -0.77 4.20 -27.30
C GLN A 220 -0.86 2.70 -27.53
N THR A 221 -1.76 2.06 -26.79
CA THR A 221 -2.05 0.62 -26.90
C THR A 221 -3.48 0.45 -27.38
N ILE A 222 -3.67 -0.33 -28.45
CA ILE A 222 -4.97 -0.57 -29.09
C ILE A 222 -5.30 -2.05 -28.94
N LEU A 223 -6.44 -2.35 -28.33
CA LEU A 223 -6.94 -3.72 -28.26
C LEU A 223 -7.75 -4.03 -29.53
N ASN A 224 -7.20 -4.89 -30.40
CA ASN A 224 -7.89 -5.30 -31.62
C ASN A 224 -8.90 -6.41 -31.35
N SER A 225 -8.54 -7.37 -30.50
CA SER A 225 -9.42 -8.45 -30.07
C SER A 225 -8.91 -9.10 -28.78
N SER A 226 -9.82 -9.69 -28.01
CA SER A 226 -9.46 -10.46 -26.82
C SER A 226 -10.46 -11.56 -26.53
N THR A 227 -9.97 -12.67 -26.00
CA THR A 227 -10.80 -13.70 -25.34
C THR A 227 -10.84 -13.53 -23.82
N CYS A 228 -10.09 -12.55 -23.27
CA CYS A 228 -10.12 -12.22 -21.86
C CYS A 228 -11.39 -11.41 -21.58
N GLN A 229 -12.32 -11.96 -20.78
CA GLN A 229 -13.60 -11.31 -20.47
C GLN A 229 -13.45 -9.93 -19.79
N SER A 230 -12.31 -9.67 -19.16
CA SER A 230 -12.03 -8.41 -18.45
C SER A 230 -10.75 -7.73 -18.95
N ALA A 231 -10.49 -7.83 -20.27
CA ALA A 231 -9.48 -7.02 -20.93
C ALA A 231 -10.00 -5.61 -21.23
N MET A 232 -9.21 -4.60 -20.91
CA MET A 232 -9.50 -3.21 -21.23
C MET A 232 -8.22 -2.43 -21.54
N ILE A 233 -8.35 -1.32 -22.25
CA ILE A 233 -7.27 -0.36 -22.48
C ILE A 233 -7.40 0.81 -21.51
N ASN A 234 -6.29 1.23 -20.94
CA ASN A 234 -6.18 2.51 -20.24
C ASN A 234 -4.88 3.20 -20.67
N GLY A 235 -4.97 4.19 -21.55
CA GLY A 235 -3.81 4.88 -22.11
C GLY A 235 -2.87 3.93 -22.87
N ASN A 236 -1.65 3.79 -22.38
CA ASN A 236 -0.61 2.89 -22.89
C ASN A 236 -0.64 1.47 -22.31
N TYR A 237 -1.64 1.14 -21.48
CA TYR A 237 -1.75 -0.17 -20.83
C TYR A 237 -2.86 -1.02 -21.43
N LEU A 238 -2.56 -2.30 -21.67
CA LEU A 238 -3.55 -3.37 -21.65
C LEU A 238 -3.71 -3.85 -20.20
N ILE A 239 -4.92 -3.78 -19.66
CA ILE A 239 -5.24 -4.26 -18.33
C ILE A 239 -6.07 -5.53 -18.44
N ILE A 240 -5.60 -6.60 -17.79
CA ILE A 240 -6.34 -7.85 -17.64
C ILE A 240 -6.70 -8.01 -16.16
N VAL A 241 -8.00 -8.09 -15.87
CA VAL A 241 -8.47 -8.45 -14.53
C VAL A 241 -8.92 -9.92 -14.52
N ALA A 242 -8.50 -10.67 -13.50
CA ALA A 242 -8.86 -12.07 -13.30
C ALA A 242 -9.42 -12.25 -11.89
N ASN A 243 -10.60 -12.85 -11.79
CA ASN A 243 -11.14 -13.33 -10.52
C ASN A 243 -10.96 -14.86 -10.50
N LEU A 244 -10.06 -15.34 -9.65
CA LEU A 244 -9.63 -16.74 -9.64
C LEU A 244 -10.03 -17.39 -8.33
N THR A 245 -10.59 -18.61 -8.39
CA THR A 245 -10.75 -19.46 -7.21
C THR A 245 -9.42 -20.13 -6.84
N SER A 246 -9.41 -20.83 -5.70
CA SER A 246 -8.23 -21.59 -5.23
C SER A 246 -7.77 -22.60 -6.29
N GLY A 247 -6.46 -22.62 -6.58
CA GLY A 247 -5.85 -23.50 -7.58
C GLY A 247 -6.16 -23.18 -9.04
N GLN A 248 -6.96 -22.15 -9.34
CA GLN A 248 -7.41 -21.87 -10.69
C GLN A 248 -6.32 -21.23 -11.56
N LYS A 249 -6.27 -21.66 -12.83
CA LYS A 249 -5.53 -20.98 -13.91
C LYS A 249 -6.52 -20.37 -14.90
N GLN A 250 -6.43 -19.07 -15.14
CA GLN A 250 -7.10 -18.41 -16.26
C GLN A 250 -6.11 -18.24 -17.40
N GLN A 251 -6.51 -18.69 -18.59
CA GLN A 251 -5.74 -18.50 -19.81
C GLN A 251 -6.61 -17.79 -20.85
N CYS A 252 -6.07 -16.75 -21.47
CA CYS A 252 -6.75 -16.01 -22.51
C CYS A 252 -5.75 -15.44 -23.51
N THR A 253 -6.27 -14.88 -24.59
CA THR A 253 -5.50 -14.34 -25.70
C THR A 253 -5.92 -12.92 -26.01
N ALA A 254 -4.98 -12.10 -26.47
CA ALA A 254 -5.23 -10.73 -26.87
C ALA A 254 -4.40 -10.38 -28.11
N LYS A 255 -5.02 -9.71 -29.09
CA LYS A 255 -4.32 -9.09 -30.21
C LYS A 255 -4.25 -7.59 -29.97
N VAL A 256 -3.05 -7.05 -29.85
CA VAL A 256 -2.81 -5.67 -29.43
C VAL A 256 -1.90 -4.96 -30.42
N THR A 257 -2.23 -3.74 -30.79
CA THR A 257 -1.36 -2.88 -31.60
C THR A 257 -0.79 -1.77 -30.75
N LEU A 258 0.53 -1.66 -30.74
CA LEU A 258 1.29 -0.59 -30.12
C LEU A 258 1.57 0.49 -31.17
N LYS A 259 1.27 1.75 -30.85
CA LYS A 259 1.56 2.91 -31.70
C LYS A 259 2.59 3.81 -31.01
N TYR A 260 3.66 4.10 -31.73
CA TYR A 260 4.84 4.84 -31.21
C TYR A 260 4.86 6.32 -31.61
N THR A 261 4.03 6.72 -32.56
CA THR A 261 3.94 8.09 -33.14
C THR A 261 2.53 8.38 -33.60
#